data_AF-A0A956WM21-F1
#
_entry.id   AF-A0A956WM21-F1
#
_cell.length_a   1.000
_cell.length_b   1.000
_cell.length_c   1.000
_cell.angle_alpha   90.00
_cell.angle_beta   90.00
_cell.angle_gamma   90.00
#
_symmetry.space_group_name_H-M   'P 1'
#
loop_
_entity.id
_entity.type
_entity.pdbx_description
1 polymer ?
#
loop_
_entity_poly.entity_id
_entity_poly.type
_entity_poly.pdbx_seq_one_letter_code
_entity_poly.pdbx_strand_id
1 'polypeptide(L)'
;LEPLLAESFDQPDELTYVYTLRDGITFSDGTPVTADDVLASIARVRDPEVAGPLAWMYDGPEAVVEKTDEKTITIKLATASALFRYVTATTAGHIIPAAAI
;
A
#
# COMPACT_ATOMS: atom_id res chain seq x y z
N LEU A 1 3.90 10.66 10.96
CA LEU A 1 2.96 9.84 10.19
C LEU A 1 1.59 10.09 10.78
N GLU A 2 0.63 10.45 9.95
CA GLU A 2 -0.77 10.63 10.33
C GLU A 2 -1.68 9.95 9.30
N PRO A 3 -2.87 9.47 9.68
CA PRO A 3 -3.77 8.79 8.76
C PRO A 3 -4.38 9.76 7.73
N LEU A 4 -4.30 9.41 6.45
CA LEU A 4 -4.94 10.12 5.34
C LEU A 4 -5.99 9.23 4.67
N LEU A 5 -5.55 8.41 3.71
CA LEU A 5 -6.38 7.43 2.99
C LEU A 5 -6.84 6.31 3.92
N ALA A 6 -5.91 5.81 4.74
CA ALA A 6 -6.24 4.92 5.83
C ALA A 6 -6.85 5.73 6.99
N GLU A 7 -7.87 5.21 7.65
CA GLU A 7 -8.39 5.74 8.90
C GLU A 7 -7.56 5.27 10.10
N SER A 8 -6.93 4.10 10.00
CA SER A 8 -6.07 3.55 11.03
C SER A 8 -4.87 2.79 10.45
N PHE A 9 -3.83 2.74 11.26
CA PHE A 9 -2.58 2.05 10.98
C PHE A 9 -2.14 1.34 12.26
N ASP A 10 -1.87 0.05 12.15
CA ASP A 10 -1.35 -0.78 13.23
C ASP A 10 -0.11 -1.55 12.77
N GLN A 11 0.81 -1.78 13.70
CA GLN A 11 2.02 -2.55 13.48
C GLN A 11 2.17 -3.52 14.67
N PRO A 12 1.50 -4.69 14.62
CA PRO A 12 1.46 -5.60 15.77
C PRO A 12 2.82 -6.24 16.09
N ASP A 13 3.71 -6.32 15.09
CA ASP A 13 5.08 -6.83 15.22
C ASP A 13 6.03 -6.13 14.23
N GLU A 14 7.32 -6.51 14.21
CA GLU A 14 8.33 -5.87 13.36
C GLU A 14 8.20 -6.17 11.85
N LEU A 15 7.35 -7.12 11.47
CA LEU A 15 7.19 -7.61 10.10
C LEU A 15 5.81 -7.32 9.51
N THR A 16 4.82 -7.00 10.34
CA THR A 16 3.42 -6.91 9.92
C THR A 16 2.91 -5.48 10.05
N TYR A 17 2.30 -4.98 8.98
CA TYR A 17 1.68 -3.66 8.91
C TYR A 17 0.23 -3.81 8.46
N VAL A 18 -0.70 -3.24 9.22
CA VAL A 18 -2.14 -3.34 8.95
C VAL A 18 -2.70 -1.94 8.73
N TYR A 19 -3.39 -1.74 7.62
CA TYR A 19 -4.01 -0.48 7.24
C TYR A 19 -5.50 -0.71 7.02
N THR A 20 -6.34 0.10 7.65
CA THR A 20 -7.79 0.13 7.40
C THR A 20 -8.13 1.38 6.63
N LEU A 21 -8.77 1.23 5.46
CA LEU A 21 -9.19 2.32 4.59
C LEU A 21 -10.40 3.05 5.17
N ARG A 22 -10.41 4.38 5.01
CA ARG A 22 -11.53 5.22 5.39
C ARG A 22 -12.74 4.97 4.48
N ASP A 23 -13.94 5.11 5.02
CA ASP A 23 -15.17 5.11 4.22
C ASP A 23 -15.37 6.38 3.38
N GLY A 24 -16.02 6.22 2.23
CA GLY A 24 -16.49 7.34 1.39
C GLY A 24 -15.38 8.10 0.64
N ILE A 25 -14.17 7.55 0.59
CA ILE A 25 -13.06 8.11 -0.18
C ILE A 25 -13.28 7.89 -1.68
N THR A 26 -13.02 8.93 -2.46
CA THR A 26 -13.19 8.92 -3.91
C THR A 26 -11.97 9.52 -4.60
N PHE A 27 -11.69 9.05 -5.80
CA PHE A 27 -10.78 9.71 -6.72
C PHE A 27 -11.39 11.01 -7.25
N SER A 28 -10.60 11.84 -7.94
CA SER A 28 -11.06 13.13 -8.46
C SER A 28 -12.17 13.03 -9.52
N ASP A 29 -12.36 11.86 -10.13
CA ASP A 29 -13.45 11.57 -11.07
C ASP A 29 -14.73 11.06 -10.38
N GLY A 30 -14.72 10.93 -9.05
CA GLY A 30 -15.83 10.45 -8.24
C GLY A 30 -15.92 8.93 -8.07
N THR A 31 -15.02 8.16 -8.70
CA THR A 31 -14.96 6.70 -8.48
C THR A 31 -14.48 6.40 -7.05
N PRO A 32 -15.04 5.37 -6.38
CA PRO A 32 -14.62 5.03 -5.02
C PRO A 32 -13.20 4.48 -5.01
N VAL A 33 -12.42 4.81 -3.98
CA VAL A 33 -11.13 4.13 -3.74
C VAL A 33 -11.39 2.85 -2.95
N THR A 34 -10.85 1.74 -3.43
CA THR A 34 -11.03 0.41 -2.86
C THR A 34 -9.69 -0.22 -2.43
N ALA A 35 -9.76 -1.29 -1.64
CA ALA A 35 -8.59 -2.10 -1.33
C ALA A 35 -7.95 -2.73 -2.58
N ASP A 36 -8.73 -3.00 -3.64
CA ASP A 36 -8.21 -3.55 -4.89
C ASP A 36 -7.35 -2.52 -5.65
N ASP A 37 -7.69 -1.23 -5.58
CA ASP A 37 -6.85 -0.15 -6.11
C ASP A 37 -5.50 -0.08 -5.39
N VAL A 38 -5.49 -0.35 -4.08
CA VAL A 38 -4.24 -0.40 -3.30
C VAL A 38 -3.36 -1.56 -3.74
N LEU A 39 -3.93 -2.76 -3.88
CA LEU A 39 -3.20 -3.93 -4.36
C LEU A 39 -2.62 -3.68 -5.74
N ALA A 40 -3.43 -3.19 -6.67
CA ALA A 40 -3.00 -2.93 -8.05
C ALA A 40 -1.91 -1.85 -8.11
N SER A 41 -2.05 -0.78 -7.33
CA SER A 41 -1.05 0.31 -7.28
C SER A 41 0.30 -0.17 -6.75
N ILE A 42 0.31 -0.95 -5.65
CA ILE A 42 1.57 -1.48 -5.10
C ILE A 42 2.18 -2.54 -6.03
N ALA A 43 1.36 -3.39 -6.65
CA ALA A 43 1.83 -4.35 -7.65
C ALA A 43 2.51 -3.63 -8.83
N ARG A 44 1.92 -2.54 -9.33
CA ARG A 44 2.51 -1.70 -10.38
C ARG A 44 3.85 -1.10 -9.98
N VAL A 45 4.01 -0.62 -8.74
CA VAL A 45 5.28 -0.04 -8.27
C VAL A 45 6.42 -1.07 -8.30
N ARG A 46 6.09 -2.35 -8.11
CA ARG A 46 7.03 -3.48 -8.09
C ARG A 46 7.21 -4.16 -9.44
N ASP A 47 6.42 -3.78 -10.43
CA ASP A 47 6.44 -4.39 -11.74
C ASP A 47 7.79 -4.08 -12.44
N PRO A 48 8.59 -5.10 -12.80
CA PRO A 48 9.85 -4.88 -13.48
C PRO A 48 9.68 -4.23 -14.87
N GLU A 49 8.54 -4.39 -15.53
CA GLU A 49 8.25 -3.75 -16.81
C GLU A 49 8.00 -2.24 -16.67
N VAL A 50 7.48 -1.80 -15.52
CA VAL A 50 7.33 -0.38 -15.18
C VAL A 50 8.70 0.27 -14.93
N ALA A 51 9.71 -0.54 -14.56
CA ALA A 51 11.09 -0.11 -14.29
C ALA A 51 11.18 1.10 -13.35
N GLY A 52 10.27 1.16 -12.38
CA GLY A 52 10.15 2.29 -11.45
C GLY A 52 11.30 2.36 -10.45
N PRO A 53 11.78 3.56 -10.08
CA PRO A 53 12.93 3.72 -9.16
C PRO A 53 12.60 3.37 -7.70
N LEU A 54 11.38 2.92 -7.40
CA LEU A 54 10.85 2.73 -6.05
C LEU A 54 10.56 1.27 -5.70
N ALA A 55 10.67 0.34 -6.66
CA ALA A 55 10.39 -1.09 -6.44
C ALA A 55 11.17 -1.66 -5.25
N TRP A 56 12.43 -1.24 -5.09
CA TRP A 56 13.33 -1.65 -4.01
C TRP A 56 12.78 -1.40 -2.60
N MET A 57 11.87 -0.45 -2.42
CA MET A 57 11.28 -0.16 -1.10
C MET A 57 10.36 -1.29 -0.62
N TYR A 58 9.78 -2.04 -1.55
CA TYR A 58 8.96 -3.22 -1.26
C TYR A 58 9.73 -4.52 -1.44
N ASP A 59 10.58 -4.60 -2.47
CA ASP A 59 11.32 -5.83 -2.78
C ASP A 59 12.50 -6.05 -1.82
N GLY A 60 13.12 -4.99 -1.31
CA GLY A 60 14.22 -5.09 -0.33
C GLY A 60 13.85 -5.89 0.93
N PRO A 61 12.71 -5.60 1.59
CA PRO A 61 12.21 -6.42 2.70
C PRO A 61 11.35 -7.62 2.27
N GLU A 62 11.25 -7.90 0.96
CA GLU A 62 10.41 -8.95 0.37
C GLU A 62 8.94 -8.85 0.83
N ALA A 63 8.35 -7.67 0.66
CA ALA A 63 7.01 -7.39 1.12
C ALA A 63 5.95 -8.21 0.36
N VAL A 64 5.02 -8.81 1.09
CA VAL A 64 3.80 -9.46 0.60
C VAL A 64 2.61 -8.60 1.02
N VAL A 65 1.80 -8.20 0.05
CA VAL A 65 0.65 -7.31 0.26
C VAL A 65 -0.62 -8.11 0.01
N GLU A 66 -1.51 -8.12 0.99
CA GLU A 66 -2.75 -8.91 0.97
C GLU A 66 -3.94 -8.01 1.33
N LYS A 67 -5.05 -8.17 0.62
CA LYS A 67 -6.35 -7.67 1.05
C LYS A 67 -6.94 -8.69 2.03
N THR A 68 -6.90 -8.37 3.31
CA THR A 68 -7.39 -9.27 4.39
C THR A 68 -8.86 -9.04 4.72
N ASP A 69 -9.41 -7.90 4.33
CA ASP A 69 -10.86 -7.57 4.35
C ASP A 69 -11.15 -6.54 3.24
N GLU A 70 -12.41 -6.24 2.93
CA GLU A 70 -12.85 -5.27 1.91
C GLU A 70 -12.17 -3.90 2.03
N LYS A 71 -11.82 -3.50 3.26
CA LYS A 71 -11.16 -2.24 3.58
C LYS A 71 -9.83 -2.41 4.31
N THR A 72 -9.33 -3.63 4.48
CA THR A 72 -8.12 -3.88 5.25
C THR A 72 -7.02 -4.45 4.36
N ILE A 73 -5.89 -3.77 4.37
CA ILE A 73 -4.66 -4.19 3.71
C ILE A 73 -3.66 -4.60 4.77
N THR A 74 -3.09 -5.79 4.60
CA THR A 74 -2.00 -6.28 5.43
C THR A 74 -0.75 -6.40 4.57
N ILE A 75 0.35 -5.82 5.05
CA ILE A 75 1.67 -5.97 4.44
C ILE A 75 2.56 -6.74 5.40
N LYS A 76 3.09 -7.87 4.94
CA LYS A 76 4.04 -8.71 5.67
C LYS A 76 5.40 -8.62 5.03
N LEU A 77 6.45 -8.46 5.83
CA LEU A 77 7.84 -8.43 5.38
C LEU A 77 8.50 -9.78 5.68
N ALA A 78 9.36 -10.27 4.79
CA ALA A 78 10.23 -11.41 5.13
C ALA A 78 11.45 -10.95 5.94
N THR A 79 11.94 -9.74 5.68
CA THR A 79 13.05 -9.13 6.42
C THR A 79 12.61 -7.82 7.09
N ALA A 80 12.85 -7.70 8.39
CA ALA A 80 12.52 -6.50 9.15
C ALA A 80 13.21 -5.26 8.56
N SER A 81 12.45 -4.18 8.42
CA SER A 81 12.94 -2.92 7.87
C SER A 81 12.53 -1.75 8.75
N ALA A 82 13.53 -1.09 9.33
CA ALA A 82 13.31 0.11 10.15
C ALA A 82 12.65 1.27 9.36
N LEU A 83 12.72 1.22 8.02
CA LEU A 83 12.19 2.25 7.15
C LEU A 83 10.79 1.94 6.61
N PHE A 84 10.33 0.69 6.66
CA PHE A 84 9.12 0.30 5.94
C PHE A 84 7.87 1.05 6.39
N ARG A 85 7.77 1.36 7.69
CA ARG A 85 6.69 2.19 8.25
C ARG A 85 6.49 3.54 7.53
N TYR A 86 7.52 4.06 6.86
CA TYR A 86 7.46 5.33 6.12
C TYR A 86 7.18 5.16 4.63
N VAL A 87 7.37 3.95 4.07
CA VAL A 87 7.32 3.71 2.61
C VAL A 87 5.96 4.08 2.03
N THR A 88 4.87 3.68 2.69
CA THR A 88 3.49 3.96 2.25
C THR A 88 3.12 5.45 2.33
N ALA A 89 3.91 6.27 3.03
CA ALA A 89 3.75 7.72 3.08
C ALA A 89 4.63 8.46 2.04
N THR A 90 5.38 7.72 1.22
CA THR A 90 6.13 8.27 0.08
C THR A 90 5.35 8.10 -1.22
N THR A 91 5.93 8.53 -2.34
CA THR A 91 5.39 8.29 -3.68
C THR A 91 5.24 6.79 -4.02
N ALA A 92 5.93 5.89 -3.31
CA ALA A 92 5.78 4.45 -3.46
C ALA A 92 4.41 3.93 -2.94
N GLY A 93 3.74 4.70 -2.07
CA GLY A 93 2.42 4.39 -1.53
C GLY A 93 1.26 5.17 -2.18
N HIS A 94 1.49 5.87 -3.28
CA HIS A 94 0.42 6.57 -3.99
C HIS A 94 -0.54 5.58 -4.65
N ILE A 95 -1.84 5.85 -4.51
CA ILE A 95 -2.89 5.00 -5.04
C ILE A 95 -3.47 5.65 -6.29
N ILE A 96 -3.58 4.86 -7.36
CA ILE A 96 -4.25 5.24 -8.61
C ILE A 96 -5.37 4.23 -8.90
N PRO A 97 -6.38 4.61 -9.71
CA PRO A 97 -7.47 3.69 -10.04
C PRO A 97 -6.95 2.44 -10.75
N ALA A 98 -7.39 1.25 -10.32
CA ALA A 98 -6.99 -0.01 -10.93
C ALA A 98 -7.35 -0.07 -12.43
N ALA A 99 -8.43 0.59 -12.84
CA ALA A 99 -8.84 0.69 -14.24
C ALA A 99 -7.87 1.49 -15.13
N ALA A 100 -6.92 2.24 -14.53
CA ALA A 100 -5.93 3.05 -15.23
C ALA A 100 -4.52 2.43 -15.23
N ILE A 101 -4.35 1.23 -14.67
CA ILE A 101 -3.06 0.53 -14.53
C ILE A 101 -2.77 -0.31 -15.77
#